data_AF-A0A081NBU7-F1
#
_entry.id   AF-A0A081NBU7-F1
#
_cell.length_a   1.000
_cell.length_b   1.000
_cell.length_c   1.000
_cell.angle_alpha   90.00
_cell.angle_beta   90.00
_cell.angle_gamma   90.00
#
_symmetry.space_group_name_H-M   'P 1'
#
loop_
_entity.id
_entity.type
_entity.pdbx_description
1 polymer ?
#
loop_
_entity_poly.entity_id
_entity_poly.type
_entity_poly.pdbx_seq_one_letter_code
_entity_poly.pdbx_strand_id
1 'polypeptide(L)' 'MSQKEPGLEQELLDELLKTWQENPNQRLTQLLVNVIAPREPCPGIFYVEDSRLIELLKKARRQ' A
#
# COMPACT_ATOMS: atom_id res chain seq x y z
N MET A 1 2.28 4.41 21.03
CA MET A 1 1.13 4.88 20.24
C MET A 1 1.70 5.47 18.96
N SER A 2 1.53 4.79 17.82
CA SER A 2 1.88 5.38 16.52
C SER A 2 0.78 6.40 16.20
N GLN A 3 1.15 7.66 16.02
CA GLN A 3 0.24 8.72 15.59
C GLN A 3 0.50 8.98 14.10
N LYS A 4 -0.57 9.28 13.37
CA LYS A 4 -0.47 9.71 11.96
C LYS A 4 0.27 11.05 11.91
N GLU A 5 1.30 11.13 11.09
CA GLU A 5 1.95 12.41 10.77
C GLU A 5 1.02 13.23 9.85
N PRO A 6 0.67 14.47 10.23
CA PRO A 6 -0.25 15.29 9.44
C PRO A 6 0.45 15.92 8.22
N GLY A 7 -0.24 16.00 7.09
CA GLY A 7 0.21 16.79 5.92
C GLY A 7 1.10 16.04 4.93
N LEU A 8 1.40 14.76 5.15
CA LEU A 8 2.22 13.93 4.25
C LEU A 8 1.39 13.15 3.23
N GLU A 9 0.06 13.26 3.24
CA GLU A 9 -0.82 12.40 2.44
C GLU A 9 -0.53 12.52 0.94
N GLN A 10 -0.38 13.75 0.43
CA GLN A 10 -0.16 13.96 -0.99
C GLN A 10 1.25 13.50 -1.42
N GLU A 11 2.27 13.86 -0.65
CA GLU A 11 3.65 13.46 -0.92
C GLU A 11 3.80 11.93 -0.94
N LEU A 12 3.18 11.24 0.02
CA LEU A 12 3.19 9.79 0.09
C LEU A 12 2.48 9.15 -1.12
N LEU A 13 1.36 9.72 -1.59
CA LEU A 13 0.67 9.24 -2.78
C LEU A 13 1.51 9.46 -4.06
N ASP A 14 2.20 10.59 -4.16
CA ASP A 14 3.04 10.92 -5.31
C ASP A 14 4.26 9.99 -5.40
N GLU A 15 4.97 9.77 -4.30
CA GLU A 15 6.11 8.85 -4.24
C GLU A 15 5.68 7.40 -4.46
N LEU A 16 4.52 7.01 -3.93
CA LEU A 16 3.95 5.68 -4.17
C LEU A 16 3.67 5.45 -5.65
N LEU A 17 3.05 6.43 -6.32
CA LEU A 17 2.73 6.32 -7.75
C LEU A 17 3.99 6.23 -8.61
N LYS A 18 4.99 7.08 -8.36
CA LYS A 18 6.28 7.05 -9.09
C LYS A 18 6.96 5.70 -8.93
N THR A 19 7.12 5.25 -7.69
CA THR A 19 7.78 3.96 -7.40
C THR A 19 7.02 2.80 -8.04
N TRP A 20 5.69 2.85 -8.03
CA TRP A 20 4.89 1.78 -8.63
C TRP A 20 5.01 1.75 -10.16
N GLN A 21 5.05 2.92 -10.81
CA GLN A 21 5.29 3.02 -12.26
C GLN A 21 6.67 2.48 -12.67
N GLU A 22 7.69 2.64 -11.82
CA GLU A 22 9.03 2.07 -12.01
C GLU A 22 9.07 0.55 -11.78
N ASN A 23 8.05 -0.02 -11.12
CA ASN A 23 7.95 -1.45 -10.77
C ASN A 23 6.65 -2.09 -11.33
N PRO A 24 6.43 -2.08 -12.66
CA PRO A 24 5.14 -2.42 -13.26
C PRO A 24 4.70 -3.89 -13.09
N ASN A 25 5.62 -4.77 -12.69
CA ASN A 25 5.34 -6.19 -12.45
C ASN A 25 4.82 -6.47 -11.03
N GLN A 26 4.83 -5.48 -10.14
CA GLN A 26 4.37 -5.64 -8.77
C GLN A 26 2.95 -5.09 -8.60
N ARG A 27 2.13 -5.81 -7.83
CA ARG A 27 0.88 -5.25 -7.28
C ARG A 27 1.20 -4.28 -6.14
N LEU A 28 0.31 -3.35 -5.85
CA LEU A 28 0.57 -2.29 -4.85
C LEU A 28 0.92 -2.88 -3.47
N THR A 29 0.18 -3.90 -3.04
CA THR A 29 0.40 -4.55 -1.73
C THR A 29 1.76 -5.25 -1.64
N GLN A 30 2.22 -5.83 -2.75
CA GLN A 30 3.53 -6.47 -2.82
C GLN A 30 4.64 -5.42 -2.82
N LEU A 31 4.47 -4.31 -3.54
CA LEU A 31 5.39 -3.18 -3.49
C LEU A 31 5.55 -2.66 -2.07
N LEU A 32 4.44 -2.43 -1.35
CA LEU A 32 4.47 -1.94 0.03
C LEU A 32 5.21 -2.89 0.97
N VAL A 33 4.95 -4.20 0.89
CA VAL A 33 5.66 -5.20 1.71
C VAL A 33 7.16 -5.22 1.38
N ASN A 34 7.52 -5.13 0.09
CA ASN A 34 8.92 -5.09 -0.33
C ASN A 34 9.66 -3.84 0.16
N VAL A 35 9.03 -2.65 0.05
CA VAL A 35 9.63 -1.38 0.47
C VAL A 35 9.74 -1.27 1.99
N ILE A 36 8.70 -1.69 2.73
CA ILE A 36 8.71 -1.67 4.19
C ILE A 36 9.64 -2.74 4.76
N ALA A 37 9.84 -3.83 4.01
CA ALA A 37 10.68 -4.97 4.38
C ALA A 37 10.46 -5.41 5.84
N PRO A 38 9.22 -5.81 6.21
CA PRO A 38 8.91 -6.17 7.58
C PRO A 38 9.78 -7.33 8.06
N ARG A 39 10.11 -7.35 9.35
CA ARG A 39 10.95 -8.40 9.95
C ARG A 39 10.32 -9.79 9.87
N GLU A 40 9.00 -9.85 9.88
CA GLU A 40 8.22 -11.08 9.74
C GLU A 40 7.44 -11.06 8.42
N PRO A 41 7.27 -12.21 7.75
CA PRO A 41 6.48 -12.29 6.53
C PRO A 41 5.03 -11.84 6.74
N CYS A 42 4.49 -11.05 5.82
CA CYS A 42 3.09 -10.59 5.84
C CYS A 42 2.28 -11.14 4.65
N PRO A 43 2.03 -12.48 4.56
CA PRO A 43 1.38 -13.08 3.40
C PRO A 43 -0.05 -12.56 3.18
N GLY A 44 -0.77 -12.25 4.25
CA GLY A 44 -2.13 -11.69 4.17
C GLY A 44 -2.22 -10.30 3.55
N ILE A 45 -1.10 -9.60 3.38
CA ILE A 45 -1.00 -8.34 2.63
C ILE A 45 -0.37 -8.62 1.26
N PHE A 46 0.77 -9.30 1.24
CA PHE A 46 1.58 -9.55 0.03
C PHE A 46 0.80 -10.19 -1.13
N TYR A 47 -0.10 -11.13 -0.84
CA TYR A 47 -0.86 -11.84 -1.87
C TYR A 47 -2.20 -11.18 -2.24
N VAL A 48 -2.54 -10.03 -1.66
CA VAL A 48 -3.79 -9.33 -2.01
C VAL A 48 -3.67 -8.75 -3.42
N GLU A 49 -4.67 -9.02 -4.26
CA GLU A 49 -4.78 -8.46 -5.59
C GLU A 49 -5.27 -7.01 -5.59
N ASP A 50 -4.87 -6.21 -6.59
CA ASP A 50 -5.26 -4.79 -6.67
C ASP A 50 -6.78 -4.62 -6.81
N SER A 51 -7.44 -5.49 -7.57
CA SER A 51 -8.90 -5.57 -7.69
C SER A 51 -9.56 -5.73 -6.32
N ARG A 52 -9.04 -6.67 -5.51
CA ARG A 52 -9.51 -6.94 -4.16
C ARG A 52 -9.21 -5.78 -3.20
N LEU A 53 -8.03 -5.18 -3.30
CA LEU A 53 -7.67 -4.00 -2.51
C LEU A 53 -8.64 -2.84 -2.77
N ILE A 54 -9.00 -2.58 -4.02
CA ILE A 54 -9.97 -1.55 -4.40
C ILE A 54 -11.33 -1.79 -3.73
N GLU A 55 -11.81 -3.04 -3.68
CA GLU A 55 -13.05 -3.40 -2.99
C GLU A 55 -12.97 -3.11 -1.49
N LEU A 56 -11.86 -3.50 -0.85
CA LEU A 56 -11.63 -3.28 0.58
C LEU A 56 -11.59 -1.78 0.91
N LEU A 57 -10.90 -0.97 0.09
CA LEU A 57 -10.83 0.49 0.24
C LEU A 57 -12.20 1.16 0.01
N LYS A 58 -13.01 0.66 -0.92
CA LYS A 58 -14.40 1.12 -1.12
C LYS A 58 -15.27 0.79 0.10
N LYS A 59 -15.10 -0.40 0.69
CA LYS A 59 -15.83 -0.84 1.88
C LYS A 59 -15.46 -0.01 3.11
N ALA A 60 -14.17 0.26 3.32
CA ALA A 60 -13.68 1.02 4.48
C ALA A 60 -14.19 2.47 4.53
N ARG A 61 -14.44 3.10 3.38
CA ARG A 61 -15.01 4.47 3.29
C ARG A 61 -16.48 4.59 3.70
N ARG A 62 -17.19 3.46 3.80
CA ARG A 62 -18.62 3.42 4.14
C ARG A 62 -18.88 3.10 5.62
N GLN A 63 -17.81 2.91 6.40
CA GLN A 63 -17.83 2.71 7.84
C GLN A 63 -17.48 4.02 8.54
#